data_AF-D8QLK2-F1
#
_entry.id   AF-D8QLK2-F1
#
_cell.length_a   1.000
_cell.length_b   1.000
_cell.length_c   1.000
_cell.angle_alpha   90.00
_cell.angle_beta   90.00
_cell.angle_gamma   90.00
#
_symmetry.space_group_name_H-M   'P 1'
#
loop_
_entity.id
_entity.type
_entity.pdbx_description
1 polymer ?
#
loop_
_entity_poly.entity_id
_entity_poly.type
_entity_poly.pdbx_seq_one_letter_code
_entity_poly.pdbx_strand_id
1 'polypeptide(L)'
;MVASNLNEVKIYRVGPSLKDKGRRTYNFLEATKSLQHVTISWSFVYKAGISKYLQSDAAKNLVSLRLEASGASKITSELARALSNEGHNLPQLQQLTLRNIFDLTPKALLSILRNRHASGCTRPLLVEWEGCAMPRSIVDTARQLDIHIVKY
;
A
#
# COMPACT_ATOMS: atom_id res chain seq x y z
N MET A 1 21.99 -14.02 -6.96
CA MET A 1 22.04 -13.82 -5.49
C MET A 1 21.04 -12.73 -5.14
N VAL A 2 20.04 -13.02 -4.30
CA VAL A 2 19.19 -11.99 -3.69
C VAL A 2 19.84 -11.64 -2.36
N ALA A 3 20.08 -10.36 -2.11
CA ALA A 3 20.69 -9.89 -0.86
C ALA A 3 19.80 -10.32 0.32
N SER A 4 20.24 -11.30 1.10
CA SER A 4 19.46 -11.92 2.18
C SER A 4 19.13 -10.98 3.34
N ASN A 5 19.70 -9.78 3.34
CA ASN A 5 19.53 -8.76 4.37
C ASN A 5 18.90 -7.46 3.84
N LEU A 6 18.32 -7.48 2.62
CA LEU A 6 17.66 -6.29 2.09
C LEU A 6 16.35 -6.05 2.85
N ASN A 7 16.34 -5.03 3.71
CA ASN A 7 15.19 -4.66 4.52
C ASN A 7 14.34 -3.55 3.88
N GLU A 8 14.98 -2.68 3.12
CA GLU A 8 14.33 -1.52 2.51
C GLU A 8 14.59 -1.48 1.01
N VAL A 9 13.56 -1.11 0.24
CA VAL A 9 13.72 -0.79 -1.17
C VAL A 9 12.90 0.43 -1.54
N LYS A 10 13.49 1.29 -2.38
CA LYS A 10 12.81 2.44 -2.97
C LYS A 10 12.92 2.35 -4.48
N ILE A 11 11.77 2.35 -5.14
CA ILE A 11 11.68 2.22 -6.59
C ILE A 11 11.03 3.49 -7.11
N TYR A 12 11.86 4.37 -7.67
CA TYR A 12 11.43 5.59 -8.34
C TYR A 12 11.56 5.38 -9.85
N ARG A 13 10.45 5.51 -10.57
CA ARG A 13 10.44 5.38 -12.02
C ARG A 13 9.68 6.53 -12.65
N VAL A 14 10.44 7.39 -13.32
CA VAL A 14 9.94 8.44 -14.20
C VAL A 14 9.80 7.86 -15.61
N GLY A 15 8.66 8.07 -16.27
CA GLY A 15 8.39 7.62 -17.63
C GLY A 15 7.39 6.45 -17.74
N PRO A 16 6.88 6.14 -18.95
CA PRO A 16 5.83 5.15 -19.15
C PRO A 16 6.29 3.76 -18.70
N SER A 17 5.60 3.19 -17.70
CA SER A 17 5.88 1.83 -17.26
C SER A 17 5.44 0.82 -18.33
N LEU A 18 6.39 0.13 -18.95
CA LEU A 18 6.07 -1.03 -19.78
C LEU A 18 5.69 -2.21 -18.89
N LYS A 19 4.66 -2.98 -19.29
CA LYS A 19 4.15 -4.14 -18.53
C LYS A 19 5.27 -5.10 -18.10
N ASP A 20 6.24 -5.37 -18.98
CA ASP A 20 7.36 -6.27 -18.69
C ASP A 20 8.31 -5.75 -17.61
N LYS A 21 8.54 -4.44 -17.58
CA LYS A 21 9.34 -3.80 -16.52
C LYS A 21 8.61 -3.92 -15.19
N GLY A 22 7.29 -3.73 -15.20
CA GLY A 22 6.46 -3.93 -14.01
C GLY A 22 6.52 -5.35 -13.47
N ARG A 23 6.39 -6.34 -14.36
CA ARG A 23 6.50 -7.75 -13.99
C ARG A 23 7.85 -8.07 -13.33
N ARG A 24 8.97 -7.61 -13.89
CA ARG A 24 10.30 -7.86 -13.31
C ARG A 24 10.45 -7.23 -11.93
N THR A 25 9.95 -6.00 -11.73
CA THR A 25 9.96 -5.34 -10.43
C THR A 25 9.18 -6.14 -9.39
N TYR A 26 7.96 -6.55 -9.71
CA TYR A 26 7.14 -7.31 -8.75
C TYR A 26 7.70 -8.70 -8.47
N ASN A 27 8.25 -9.39 -9.47
CA ASN A 27 8.95 -10.66 -9.24
C ASN A 27 10.15 -10.50 -8.31
N PHE A 28 10.90 -9.40 -8.42
CA PHE A 28 12.00 -9.08 -7.52
C PHE A 28 11.52 -8.84 -6.08
N LEU A 29 10.45 -8.06 -5.92
CA LEU A 29 9.85 -7.78 -4.61
C LEU A 29 9.31 -9.07 -3.97
N GLU A 30 8.63 -9.93 -4.74
CA GLU A 30 8.09 -11.22 -4.29
C GLU A 30 9.21 -12.22 -3.89
N ALA A 31 10.35 -12.18 -4.58
CA ALA A 31 11.51 -13.00 -4.25
C ALA A 31 12.24 -12.55 -2.97
N THR A 32 12.00 -11.33 -2.49
CA THR A 32 12.73 -10.73 -1.36
C THR A 32 11.85 -10.68 -0.11
N LYS A 33 11.79 -11.79 0.63
CA LYS A 33 10.92 -11.96 1.81
C LYS A 33 11.35 -11.17 3.06
N SER A 34 12.56 -10.60 3.05
CA SER A 34 13.14 -9.82 4.16
C SER A 34 12.72 -8.35 4.17
N LEU A 35 12.05 -7.86 3.11
CA LEU A 35 11.66 -6.46 3.01
C LEU A 35 10.61 -6.11 4.07
N GLN A 36 10.87 -5.06 4.84
CA GLN A 36 9.91 -4.44 5.75
C GLN A 36 9.48 -3.05 5.27
N HIS A 37 10.30 -2.38 4.46
CA HIS A 37 10.08 -1.00 4.03
C HIS A 37 10.10 -0.91 2.51
N VAL A 38 8.95 -0.60 1.91
CA VAL A 38 8.83 -0.56 0.45
C VAL A 38 8.23 0.76 0.00
N THR A 39 8.97 1.48 -0.84
CA THR A 39 8.49 2.66 -1.56
C THR A 39 8.41 2.37 -3.05
N ILE A 40 7.25 2.59 -3.66
CA ILE A 40 7.02 2.47 -5.10
C ILE A 40 6.41 3.78 -5.59
N SER A 41 7.18 4.53 -6.39
CA SER A 41 6.71 5.73 -7.11
C SER A 41 6.76 5.47 -8.61
N TRP A 42 5.59 5.24 -9.23
CA TRP A 42 5.45 4.93 -10.66
C TRP A 42 3.97 4.98 -11.14
N SER A 43 3.68 4.65 -12.40
CA SER A 43 2.33 4.80 -12.99
C SER A 43 1.35 3.61 -12.76
N PHE A 44 1.77 2.52 -12.10
CA PHE A 44 0.94 1.32 -11.81
C PHE A 44 0.14 0.76 -12.99
N VAL A 45 0.67 0.82 -14.23
CA VAL A 45 -0.03 0.28 -15.41
C VAL A 45 -0.24 -1.24 -15.31
N TYR A 46 0.70 -1.94 -14.67
CA TYR A 46 0.60 -3.39 -14.44
C TYR A 46 -0.06 -3.71 -13.09
N LYS A 47 -1.37 -3.49 -13.01
CA LYS A 47 -2.17 -3.68 -11.78
C LYS A 47 -2.16 -5.12 -11.24
N ALA A 48 -2.18 -6.12 -12.12
CA ALA A 48 -2.09 -7.52 -11.72
C ALA A 48 -0.81 -7.80 -10.92
N GLY A 49 0.30 -7.14 -11.28
CA GLY A 49 1.57 -7.28 -10.59
C GLY A 49 1.56 -6.70 -9.18
N ILE A 50 1.02 -5.48 -8.99
CA ILE A 50 0.93 -4.89 -7.64
C ILE A 50 -0.02 -5.70 -6.76
N SER A 51 -1.16 -6.14 -7.29
CA SER A 51 -2.09 -6.99 -6.54
C SER A 51 -1.41 -8.27 -6.11
N LYS A 52 -0.76 -8.98 -7.04
CA LYS A 52 -0.06 -10.23 -6.75
C LYS A 52 1.02 -10.03 -5.68
N TYR A 53 1.82 -8.98 -5.81
CA TYR A 53 2.86 -8.69 -4.83
C TYR A 53 2.28 -8.40 -3.44
N LEU A 54 1.30 -7.50 -3.34
CA LEU A 54 0.72 -7.11 -2.05
C LEU A 54 -0.04 -8.25 -1.34
N GLN A 55 -0.42 -9.30 -2.07
CA GLN A 55 -1.04 -10.52 -1.53
C GLN A 55 -0.03 -11.66 -1.29
N SER A 56 1.24 -11.48 -1.69
CA SER A 56 2.27 -12.51 -1.55
C SER A 56 2.84 -12.58 -0.13
N ASP A 57 3.38 -13.73 0.26
CA ASP A 57 4.05 -13.91 1.56
C ASP A 57 5.16 -12.88 1.82
N ALA A 58 5.81 -12.38 0.76
CA ALA A 58 6.85 -11.36 0.89
C ALA A 58 6.30 -10.03 1.45
N ALA A 59 5.04 -9.71 1.14
CA ALA A 59 4.40 -8.49 1.63
C ALA A 59 3.91 -8.61 3.08
N LYS A 60 3.78 -9.83 3.63
CA LYS A 60 3.29 -10.06 5.00
C LYS A 60 4.14 -9.40 6.08
N ASN A 61 5.43 -9.23 5.81
CA ASN A 61 6.40 -8.65 6.75
C ASN A 61 6.53 -7.13 6.62
N LEU A 62 5.81 -6.50 5.69
CA LEU A 62 5.89 -5.06 5.49
C LEU A 62 5.42 -4.32 6.73
N VAL A 63 6.30 -3.47 7.25
CA VAL A 63 6.05 -2.52 8.33
C VAL A 63 5.67 -1.15 7.75
N SER A 64 6.35 -0.73 6.67
CA SER A 64 5.98 0.48 5.93
C SER A 64 5.81 0.23 4.44
N LEU A 65 4.73 0.81 3.90
CA LEU A 65 4.41 0.77 2.48
C LEU A 65 4.08 2.18 1.99
N ARG A 66 4.84 2.66 1.01
CA ARG A 66 4.59 3.92 0.32
C ARG A 66 4.27 3.67 -1.14
N LEU A 67 3.08 4.10 -1.56
CA LEU A 67 2.60 4.03 -2.93
C LEU A 67 2.38 5.45 -3.44
N GLU A 68 3.11 5.82 -4.48
CA GLU A 68 3.03 7.13 -5.12
C GLU A 68 2.74 6.93 -6.60
N ALA A 69 1.50 7.23 -7.02
CA ALA A 69 1.12 7.09 -8.42
C ALA A 69 1.65 8.26 -9.25
N SER A 70 2.20 7.96 -10.43
CA SER A 70 2.43 8.97 -11.46
C SER A 70 1.32 8.91 -12.51
N GLY A 71 0.68 10.05 -12.77
CA GLY A 71 -0.46 10.18 -13.70
C GLY A 71 -1.79 9.69 -13.12
N ALA A 72 -2.80 9.48 -13.98
CA ALA A 72 -4.17 9.12 -13.60
C ALA A 72 -4.35 7.63 -13.24
N SER A 73 -3.42 7.06 -12.50
CA SER A 73 -3.48 5.64 -12.14
C SER A 73 -4.53 5.37 -11.06
N LYS A 74 -5.23 4.26 -11.22
CA LYS A 74 -6.33 3.81 -10.36
C LYS A 74 -5.91 2.52 -9.68
N ILE A 75 -5.52 2.57 -8.41
CA ILE A 75 -5.05 1.39 -7.66
C ILE A 75 -5.86 1.12 -6.39
N THR A 76 -6.96 1.83 -6.19
CA THR A 76 -7.78 1.72 -4.98
C THR A 76 -8.32 0.30 -4.81
N SER A 77 -8.70 -0.38 -5.90
CA SER A 77 -9.15 -1.78 -5.87
C SER A 77 -8.06 -2.75 -5.42
N GLU A 78 -6.84 -2.58 -5.90
CA GLU A 78 -5.69 -3.43 -5.56
C GLU A 78 -5.27 -3.21 -4.11
N LEU A 79 -5.29 -1.95 -3.66
CA LEU A 79 -5.07 -1.60 -2.26
C LEU A 79 -6.15 -2.18 -1.34
N ALA A 80 -7.42 -2.06 -1.73
CA ALA A 80 -8.55 -2.62 -0.99
C ALA A 80 -8.38 -4.12 -0.79
N ARG A 81 -8.05 -4.83 -1.87
CA ARG A 81 -7.83 -6.28 -1.86
C ARG A 81 -6.67 -6.71 -0.97
N ALA A 82 -5.58 -5.94 -0.97
CA ALA A 82 -4.40 -6.23 -0.16
C ALA A 82 -4.64 -6.04 1.35
N LEU A 83 -5.51 -5.09 1.70
CA LEU A 83 -5.85 -4.75 3.08
C LEU A 83 -7.12 -5.48 3.57
N SER A 84 -7.86 -6.15 2.69
CA SER A 84 -9.03 -6.96 3.02
C SER A 84 -8.71 -8.46 3.05
N ASN A 85 -9.63 -9.24 3.64
CA ASN A 85 -9.60 -10.69 3.84
C ASN A 85 -9.31 -11.57 2.59
N GLU A 86 -9.16 -10.98 1.40
CA GLU A 86 -8.71 -11.66 0.17
C GLU A 86 -7.18 -11.88 0.15
N GLY A 87 -6.47 -11.53 1.23
CA GLY A 87 -5.04 -11.78 1.40
C GLY A 87 -4.63 -11.89 2.87
N HIS A 88 -3.37 -11.57 3.18
CA HIS A 88 -2.86 -11.57 4.55
C HIS A 88 -3.10 -10.24 5.30
N ASN A 89 -3.78 -9.26 4.70
CA ASN A 89 -4.16 -7.97 5.30
C ASN A 89 -2.98 -7.07 5.74
N LEU A 90 -1.77 -7.34 5.24
CA LEU A 90 -0.54 -6.64 5.64
C LEU A 90 -0.44 -6.53 7.18
N PRO A 91 -0.27 -7.65 7.90
CA PRO A 91 -0.56 -7.73 9.33
C PRO A 91 0.49 -7.00 10.18
N GLN A 92 1.70 -6.80 9.65
CA GLN A 92 2.78 -6.05 10.32
C GLN A 92 2.77 -4.56 9.97
N LEU A 93 1.88 -4.11 9.08
CA LEU A 93 1.89 -2.74 8.59
C LEU A 93 1.54 -1.75 9.69
N GLN A 94 2.43 -0.79 9.88
CA GLN A 94 2.34 0.31 10.85
C GLN A 94 2.35 1.68 10.17
N GLN A 95 2.85 1.77 8.93
CA GLN A 95 2.83 3.00 8.15
C GLN A 95 2.37 2.74 6.70
N LEU A 96 1.36 3.48 6.25
CA LEU A 96 0.87 3.46 4.89
C LEU A 96 0.87 4.89 4.32
N THR A 97 1.71 5.14 3.32
CA THR A 97 1.77 6.44 2.63
C THR A 97 1.15 6.31 1.25
N LEU A 98 0.11 7.09 0.96
CA LEU A 98 -0.65 7.07 -0.29
C LEU A 98 -0.60 8.45 -0.95
N ARG A 99 0.07 8.51 -2.10
CA ARG A 99 0.32 9.74 -2.84
C ARG A 99 -0.21 9.70 -4.26
N ASN A 100 -0.85 10.78 -4.68
CA ASN A 100 -1.41 10.94 -6.04
C ASN A 100 -2.35 9.79 -6.49
N ILE A 101 -3.02 9.10 -5.57
CA ILE A 101 -3.97 8.02 -5.90
C ILE A 101 -5.32 8.64 -6.25
N PHE A 102 -5.55 8.88 -7.54
CA PHE A 102 -6.68 9.69 -8.03
C PHE A 102 -8.06 9.11 -7.72
N ASP A 103 -8.21 7.78 -7.70
CA ASP A 103 -9.50 7.11 -7.45
C ASP A 103 -9.80 6.86 -5.96
N LEU A 104 -8.91 7.30 -5.05
CA LEU A 104 -9.07 7.07 -3.62
C LEU A 104 -9.81 8.23 -2.94
N THR A 105 -11.00 7.95 -2.44
CA THR A 105 -11.79 8.90 -1.65
C THR A 105 -11.60 8.68 -0.14
N PRO A 106 -11.87 9.69 0.71
CA PRO A 106 -11.90 9.53 2.17
C PRO A 106 -12.73 8.33 2.65
N LYS A 107 -13.94 8.17 2.09
CA LYS A 107 -14.86 7.10 2.47
C LYS A 107 -14.33 5.73 2.05
N ALA A 108 -13.76 5.64 0.84
CA ALA A 108 -13.12 4.42 0.37
C ALA A 108 -11.92 4.04 1.25
N LEU A 109 -11.05 5.01 1.58
CA LEU A 109 -9.92 4.79 2.47
C LEU A 109 -10.37 4.28 3.84
N LEU A 110 -11.32 4.95 4.50
CA LEU A 110 -11.84 4.49 5.78
C LEU A 110 -12.44 3.09 5.70
N SER A 111 -13.21 2.79 4.64
CA SER A 111 -13.82 1.47 4.44
C SER A 111 -12.76 0.37 4.36
N ILE A 112 -11.71 0.58 3.55
CA ILE A 112 -10.59 -0.36 3.41
C ILE A 112 -9.91 -0.62 4.75
N LEU A 113 -9.63 0.46 5.50
CA LEU A 113 -8.97 0.40 6.80
C LEU A 113 -9.83 -0.28 7.87
N ARG A 114 -11.14 -0.03 7.87
CA ARG A 114 -12.11 -0.73 8.73
C ARG A 114 -12.16 -2.21 8.43
N ASN A 115 -12.15 -2.60 7.16
CA ASN A 115 -12.17 -4.00 6.75
C ASN A 115 -10.89 -4.71 7.21
N ARG A 116 -9.73 -4.06 7.09
CA ARG A 116 -8.46 -4.56 7.64
C ARG A 116 -8.56 -4.82 9.14
N HIS A 117 -9.03 -3.82 9.89
CA HIS A 117 -9.17 -3.92 11.34
C HIS A 117 -10.15 -5.03 11.74
N ALA A 118 -11.33 -5.09 11.10
CA ALA A 118 -12.33 -6.13 11.33
C ALA A 118 -11.81 -7.55 11.00
N SER A 119 -10.81 -7.65 10.13
CA SER A 119 -10.13 -8.92 9.80
C SER A 119 -9.01 -9.28 10.80
N GLY A 120 -8.97 -8.65 11.98
CA GLY A 120 -8.04 -8.95 13.08
C GLY A 120 -6.71 -8.20 13.02
N CYS A 121 -6.51 -7.31 12.04
CA CYS A 121 -5.30 -6.48 11.97
C CYS A 121 -5.48 -5.17 12.75
N THR A 122 -5.44 -5.29 14.07
CA THR A 122 -5.71 -4.21 15.04
C THR A 122 -4.47 -3.42 15.46
N ARG A 123 -3.30 -3.71 14.87
CA ARG A 123 -2.08 -2.95 15.16
C ARG A 123 -2.26 -1.47 14.79
N PRO A 124 -1.75 -0.54 15.61
CA PRO A 124 -1.79 0.88 15.29
C PRO A 124 -1.20 1.17 13.91
N LEU A 125 -1.89 2.01 13.14
CA LEU A 125 -1.53 2.31 11.77
C LEU A 125 -1.51 3.82 11.54
N LEU A 126 -0.35 4.34 11.17
CA LEU A 126 -0.21 5.69 10.62
C LEU A 126 -0.52 5.65 9.12
N VAL A 127 -1.47 6.48 8.69
CA VAL A 127 -1.81 6.64 7.27
C VAL A 127 -1.50 8.08 6.87
N GLU A 128 -0.53 8.23 5.99
CA GLU A 128 -0.18 9.51 5.37
C GLU A 128 -0.87 9.56 4.00
N TRP A 129 -1.75 10.54 3.80
CA TRP A 129 -2.53 10.63 2.56
C TRP A 129 -2.42 12.01 1.92
N GLU A 130 -2.04 12.01 0.64
CA GLU A 130 -2.07 13.18 -0.24
C GLU A 130 -3.37 13.15 -1.04
N GLY A 131 -4.36 13.90 -0.57
CA GLY A 131 -5.66 14.02 -1.20
C GLY A 131 -6.42 15.25 -0.71
N CYS A 132 -7.75 15.23 -0.89
CA CYS A 132 -8.60 16.30 -0.39
C CYS A 132 -8.63 16.33 1.15
N ALA A 133 -9.17 17.40 1.74
CA ALA A 133 -9.27 17.51 3.19
C ALA A 133 -10.06 16.33 3.76
N MET A 134 -9.51 15.68 4.80
CA MET A 134 -10.17 14.56 5.46
C MET A 134 -11.31 15.09 6.35
N PRO A 135 -12.57 14.65 6.16
CA PRO A 135 -13.66 15.01 7.06
C PRO A 135 -13.35 14.61 8.50
N ARG A 136 -13.64 15.49 9.46
CA ARG A 136 -13.37 15.25 10.88
C ARG A 136 -13.99 13.94 11.40
N SER A 137 -15.21 13.64 10.97
CA SER A 137 -15.89 12.38 11.32
C SER A 137 -15.14 11.12 10.88
N ILE A 138 -14.44 11.17 9.74
CA ILE A 138 -13.61 10.07 9.26
C ILE A 138 -12.36 9.92 10.12
N VAL A 139 -11.71 11.04 10.48
CA VAL A 139 -10.54 11.03 11.37
C VAL A 139 -10.91 10.49 12.74
N ASP A 140 -12.04 10.92 13.31
CA ASP A 140 -12.50 10.47 14.62
C ASP A 140 -12.87 8.98 14.60
N THR A 141 -13.51 8.50 13.53
CA THR A 141 -13.79 7.06 13.35
C THR A 141 -12.50 6.25 13.22
N ALA A 142 -11.51 6.75 12.47
CA ALA A 142 -10.23 6.06 12.31
C ALA A 142 -9.47 5.96 13.65
N ARG A 143 -9.49 7.02 14.45
CA ARG A 143 -8.85 7.04 15.78
C ARG A 143 -9.45 6.02 16.76
N GLN A 144 -10.76 5.78 16.69
CA GLN A 144 -11.40 4.73 17.49
C GLN A 144 -10.90 3.31 17.15
N LEU A 145 -10.17 3.15 16.05
CA LEU A 145 -9.59 1.91 15.55
C LEU A 145 -8.06 1.90 15.64
N ASP A 146 -7.46 2.83 16.41
CA ASP A 146 -6.01 3.08 16.48
C ASP A 146 -5.37 3.39 15.11
N ILE A 147 -6.12 4.04 14.22
CA ILE A 147 -5.67 4.48 12.91
C ILE A 147 -5.52 6.00 12.89
N HIS A 148 -4.29 6.46 12.70
CA HIS A 148 -3.95 7.88 12.67
C HIS A 148 -3.81 8.33 11.22
N ILE A 149 -4.81 9.05 10.70
CA ILE A 149 -4.74 9.60 9.36
C ILE A 149 -4.23 11.04 9.41
N VAL A 150 -3.12 11.29 8.72
CA VAL A 150 -2.51 12.62 8.58
C VAL A 150 -2.45 13.00 7.10
N LYS A 151 -2.56 14.31 6.84
CA LYS A 151 -2.36 14.84 5.50
C LYS A 151 -0.86 14.93 5.23
N TYR A 152 -0.42 14.41 4.08
CA TYR A 152 0.95 14.55 3.59
C TYR A 152 1.22 15.96 3.07
#